data_AF-A0A915LSC7-F1
#
_entry.id   AF-A0A915LSC7-F1
#
_cell.length_a   1.000
_cell.length_b   1.000
_cell.length_c   1.000
_cell.angle_alpha   90.00
_cell.angle_beta   90.00
_cell.angle_gamma   90.00
#
_symmetry.space_group_name_H-M   'P 1'
#
loop_
_entity.id
_entity.type
_entity.pdbx_description
1 polymer ?
#
loop_
_entity_poly.entity_id
_entity_poly.type
_entity_poly.pdbx_seq_one_letter_code
_entity_poly.pdbx_strand_id
1 'polypeptide(L)'
;MSKGEEQCIQDMRTFITQFSLRQTTVALMTGVSQPYISKLLNGNHRELSLRCRKNIYCWYLNCRRHPEKLAIFVQDHPSSRLDTTAEGELVPQRRERYVFRPVLLRILDAYFQESPFPDTSKRMEIANACNAHLQLDKKSTQLMPKEVVTPQVVANWFANKRKEMRRQTV
;
A
#
# COMPACT_ATOMS: atom_id res chain seq x y z
N MET A 1 -0.55 -10.85 29.47
CA MET A 1 -0.94 -10.63 28.05
C MET A 1 -0.04 -11.37 27.05
N SER A 2 1.27 -11.57 27.30
CA SER A 2 2.21 -12.27 26.38
C SER A 2 1.78 -13.68 25.94
N LYS A 3 1.25 -14.50 26.87
CA LYS A 3 0.82 -15.88 26.57
C LYS A 3 -0.30 -15.96 25.52
N GLY A 4 -1.15 -14.94 25.41
CA GLY A 4 -2.26 -14.92 24.46
C GLY A 4 -1.80 -14.63 23.02
N GLU A 5 -0.81 -13.76 22.85
CA GLU A 5 -0.25 -13.47 21.51
C GLU A 5 0.53 -14.68 20.97
N GLU A 6 1.34 -15.32 21.80
CA GLU A 6 2.10 -16.53 21.44
C GLU A 6 1.16 -17.65 20.99
N GLN A 7 0.08 -17.88 21.74
CA GLN A 7 -0.93 -18.87 21.41
C GLN A 7 -1.64 -18.54 20.09
N CYS A 8 -2.00 -17.27 19.89
CA CYS A 8 -2.64 -16.83 18.64
C CYS A 8 -1.72 -17.05 17.42
N ILE A 9 -0.41 -16.81 17.57
CA ILE A 9 0.59 -17.09 16.53
C ILE A 9 0.69 -18.59 16.25
N GLN A 10 0.66 -19.41 17.29
CA GLN A 10 0.68 -20.87 17.12
C GLN A 10 -0.59 -21.36 16.41
N ASP A 11 -1.76 -20.87 16.79
CA ASP A 11 -3.03 -21.21 16.13
C ASP A 11 -3.01 -20.77 14.65
N MET A 12 -2.43 -19.59 14.36
CA MET A 12 -2.22 -19.11 12.99
C MET A 12 -1.34 -20.05 12.16
N ARG A 13 -0.24 -20.57 12.74
CA ARG A 13 0.63 -21.54 12.05
C ARG A 13 -0.13 -22.81 11.70
N THR A 14 -0.91 -23.34 12.66
CA THR A 14 -1.75 -24.52 12.44
C THR A 14 -2.77 -24.28 11.33
N PHE A 15 -3.45 -23.13 11.35
CA PHE A 15 -4.42 -22.74 10.31
C PHE A 15 -3.77 -22.66 8.92
N ILE A 16 -2.63 -21.98 8.79
CA ILE A 16 -1.87 -21.87 7.53
C ILE A 16 -1.50 -23.27 7.00
N THR A 17 -1.11 -24.17 7.89
CA THR A 17 -0.73 -25.54 7.54
C THR A 17 -1.95 -26.36 7.09
N GLN A 18 -3.07 -26.27 7.83
CA GLN A 18 -4.32 -26.96 7.53
C GLN A 18 -4.87 -26.62 6.14
N PHE A 19 -4.78 -25.34 5.75
CA PHE A 19 -5.24 -24.86 4.45
C PHE A 19 -4.14 -24.86 3.37
N SER A 20 -2.97 -25.45 3.65
CA SER A 20 -1.82 -25.51 2.72
C SER A 20 -1.42 -24.14 2.16
N LEU A 21 -1.55 -23.08 2.96
CA LEU A 21 -1.28 -21.71 2.53
C LEU A 21 0.22 -21.44 2.56
N ARG A 22 0.75 -20.94 1.43
CA ARG A 22 2.14 -20.46 1.39
C ARG A 22 2.22 -19.09 2.06
N GLN A 23 3.33 -18.80 2.73
CA GLN A 23 3.55 -17.47 3.32
C GLN A 23 3.48 -16.35 2.27
N THR A 24 3.83 -16.63 1.01
CA THR A 24 3.66 -15.71 -0.12
C THR A 24 2.19 -15.40 -0.40
N THR A 25 1.30 -16.39 -0.31
CA THR A 25 -0.14 -16.21 -0.43
C THR A 25 -0.69 -15.37 0.73
N VAL A 26 -0.27 -15.68 1.96
CA VAL A 26 -0.65 -14.88 3.15
C VAL A 26 -0.17 -13.43 3.02
N ALA A 27 1.06 -13.22 2.56
CA ALA A 27 1.63 -11.90 2.30
C ALA A 27 0.81 -11.11 1.27
N LEU A 28 0.38 -11.78 0.21
CA LEU A 28 -0.47 -11.18 -0.80
C LEU A 28 -1.82 -10.75 -0.23
N MET A 29 -2.50 -11.67 0.45
CA MET A 29 -3.82 -11.43 1.05
C MET A 29 -3.74 -10.30 2.09
N THR A 30 -2.76 -10.32 2.99
CA THR A 30 -2.61 -9.30 4.05
C THR A 30 -2.08 -7.94 3.55
N GLY A 31 -1.54 -7.88 2.33
CA GLY A 31 -0.81 -6.71 1.83
C GLY A 31 0.52 -6.45 2.57
N VAL A 32 0.97 -7.39 3.39
CA VAL A 32 2.21 -7.33 4.17
C VAL A 32 3.31 -8.11 3.45
N SER A 33 4.55 -7.64 3.46
CA SER A 33 5.66 -8.37 2.83
C SER A 33 5.90 -9.75 3.48
N GLN A 34 6.22 -10.76 2.67
CA GLN A 34 6.46 -12.13 3.14
C GLN A 34 7.53 -12.23 4.26
N PRO A 35 8.63 -11.45 4.28
CA PRO A 35 9.57 -11.47 5.40
C PRO A 35 8.94 -11.09 6.73
N TYR A 36 7.94 -10.20 6.74
CA TYR A 36 7.22 -9.82 7.96
C TYR A 36 6.23 -10.90 8.39
N ILE A 37 5.63 -11.63 7.45
CA ILE A 37 4.83 -12.84 7.76
C ILE A 37 5.73 -13.88 8.42
N SER A 38 6.90 -14.18 7.84
CA SER A 38 7.88 -15.10 8.42
C SER A 38 8.34 -14.63 9.81
N LYS A 39 8.61 -13.33 9.97
CA LYS A 39 9.04 -12.76 11.26
C LYS A 39 7.96 -12.91 12.35
N LEU A 40 6.68 -12.64 12.04
CA LEU A 40 5.56 -12.91 12.96
C LEU A 40 5.45 -14.41 13.24
N LEU A 41 5.50 -15.18 12.16
CA LEU A 41 5.68 -16.63 12.06
C LEU A 41 6.56 -17.14 13.19
N ASN A 42 7.78 -16.64 13.26
CA ASN A 42 8.86 -17.14 14.11
C ASN A 42 8.88 -16.55 15.54
N GLY A 43 7.83 -15.84 15.98
CA GLY A 43 7.75 -15.28 17.33
C GLY A 43 8.47 -13.93 17.52
N ASN A 44 9.00 -13.36 16.43
CA ASN A 44 9.64 -12.03 16.44
C ASN A 44 8.62 -10.91 16.16
N HIS A 45 7.37 -11.09 16.57
CA HIS A 45 6.27 -10.16 16.25
C HIS A 45 6.43 -8.79 16.92
N ARG A 46 7.18 -8.69 18.02
CA ARG A 46 7.42 -7.42 18.73
C ARG A 46 8.21 -6.41 17.90
N GLU A 47 9.02 -6.88 16.95
CA GLU A 47 9.76 -6.01 16.02
C GLU A 47 8.89 -5.47 14.88
N LEU A 48 7.67 -5.98 14.73
CA LEU A 48 6.75 -5.55 13.69
C LEU A 48 5.95 -4.32 14.12
N SER A 49 5.76 -3.39 13.19
CA SER A 49 4.88 -2.25 13.40
C SER A 49 3.47 -2.69 13.79
N LEU A 50 2.80 -1.90 14.62
CA LEU A 50 1.43 -2.19 15.06
C LEU A 50 0.48 -2.38 13.86
N ARG A 51 0.66 -1.59 12.80
CA ARG A 51 -0.09 -1.72 11.54
C ARG A 51 0.12 -3.10 10.91
N CYS A 52 1.37 -3.55 10.81
CA CYS A 52 1.70 -4.85 10.22
C CYS A 52 1.07 -5.99 11.02
N ARG A 53 1.20 -5.96 12.35
CA ARG A 53 0.57 -6.94 13.25
C ARG A 53 -0.95 -6.94 13.10
N LYS A 54 -1.58 -5.75 13.15
CA LYS A 54 -3.04 -5.60 13.00
C LYS A 54 -3.54 -6.21 11.70
N ASN A 55 -2.90 -5.93 10.57
CA ASN A 55 -3.28 -6.50 9.27
C ASN A 55 -3.23 -8.04 9.28
N ILE A 56 -2.18 -8.64 9.84
CA ILE A 56 -2.02 -10.10 9.90
C ILE A 56 -3.07 -10.73 10.83
N TYR A 57 -3.29 -10.15 12.02
CA TYR A 57 -4.29 -10.66 12.96
C TYR A 57 -5.72 -10.52 12.43
N CYS A 58 -6.06 -9.37 11.82
CA CYS A 58 -7.36 -9.16 11.18
C CYS A 58 -7.57 -10.17 10.05
N TRP A 59 -6.53 -10.43 9.25
CA TRP A 59 -6.60 -11.45 8.21
C TRP A 59 -6.94 -12.83 8.77
N TYR A 60 -6.19 -13.28 9.78
CA TYR A 60 -6.40 -14.58 10.40
C TYR A 60 -7.81 -14.71 10.99
N LEU A 61 -8.27 -13.73 11.77
CA LEU A 61 -9.59 -13.79 12.39
C LEU A 61 -10.71 -13.82 11.35
N ASN A 62 -10.57 -13.07 10.25
CA ASN A 62 -11.56 -13.06 9.17
C ASN A 62 -11.59 -14.40 8.43
N CYS A 63 -10.43 -14.93 8.02
CA CYS A 63 -10.34 -16.21 7.32
C CYS A 63 -10.73 -17.40 8.21
N ARG A 64 -10.50 -17.31 9.53
CA ARG A 64 -10.95 -18.33 10.48
C ARG A 64 -12.47 -18.34 10.65
N ARG A 65 -13.11 -17.16 10.60
CA ARG A 65 -14.57 -17.03 10.68
C ARG A 65 -15.27 -17.39 9.37
N HIS A 66 -14.60 -17.14 8.25
CA HIS A 66 -15.13 -17.30 6.90
C HIS A 66 -14.11 -18.03 6.00
N PRO A 67 -13.87 -19.33 6.21
CA PRO A 67 -12.90 -20.10 5.43
C PRO A 67 -13.25 -20.16 3.93
N GLU A 68 -14.51 -20.01 3.56
CA GLU A 68 -14.98 -19.90 2.17
C GLU A 68 -14.33 -18.74 1.41
N LYS A 69 -13.97 -17.65 2.11
CA LYS A 69 -13.26 -16.52 1.50
C LYS A 69 -11.88 -16.94 0.99
N LEU A 70 -11.22 -17.93 1.60
CA LEU A 70 -9.93 -18.44 1.13
C LEU A 70 -10.03 -19.04 -0.28
N ALA A 71 -11.13 -19.75 -0.58
CA ALA A 71 -11.33 -20.36 -1.90
C ALA A 71 -11.41 -19.31 -3.01
N ILE A 72 -12.09 -18.18 -2.73
CA ILE A 72 -12.20 -17.04 -3.66
C ILE A 72 -10.80 -16.46 -3.97
N PHE A 73 -9.91 -16.35 -2.99
CA PHE A 73 -8.54 -15.83 -3.20
C PHE A 73 -7.61 -16.80 -3.92
N VAL A 74 -7.85 -18.11 -3.81
CA VAL A 74 -7.05 -19.13 -4.48
C VAL A 74 -7.49 -19.32 -5.93
N GLN A 75 -8.80 -19.18 -6.20
CA GLN A 75 -9.36 -19.30 -7.55
C GLN A 75 -9.26 -18.02 -8.37
N ASP A 76 -9.57 -16.86 -7.78
CA ASP A 76 -9.50 -15.57 -8.47
C ASP A 76 -8.09 -15.00 -8.28
N HIS A 77 -7.37 -14.87 -9.39
CA HIS A 77 -5.93 -14.59 -9.46
C HIS A 77 -5.37 -13.61 -8.38
N PRO A 78 -4.09 -13.78 -7.98
CA PRO A 78 -3.45 -13.16 -6.80
C PRO A 78 -3.18 -11.64 -6.92
N SER A 79 -4.09 -10.84 -7.48
CA SER A 79 -3.89 -9.39 -7.66
C SER A 79 -4.63 -8.55 -6.61
N SER A 80 -5.60 -9.11 -5.91
CA SER A 80 -6.33 -8.42 -4.84
C SER A 80 -5.57 -8.53 -3.51
N ARG A 81 -4.75 -7.52 -3.19
CA ARG A 81 -4.36 -7.25 -1.80
C ARG A 81 -5.62 -7.05 -0.96
N LEU A 82 -5.61 -7.27 0.36
CA LEU A 82 -6.74 -6.91 1.23
C LEU A 82 -6.42 -5.66 2.06
N ASP A 83 -7.42 -4.79 2.19
CA ASP A 83 -7.47 -3.72 3.18
C ASP A 83 -8.39 -4.16 4.30
N THR A 84 -8.12 -3.66 5.49
CA THR A 84 -9.00 -3.85 6.65
C THR A 84 -9.86 -2.60 6.80
N THR A 85 -11.18 -2.76 6.74
CA THR A 85 -12.12 -1.66 7.04
C THR A 85 -12.01 -1.23 8.51
N ALA A 86 -12.67 -0.14 8.89
CA ALA A 86 -12.68 0.31 10.30
C ALA A 86 -13.29 -0.75 11.24
N GLU A 87 -14.16 -1.60 10.69
CA GLU A 87 -14.90 -2.68 11.34
C GLU A 87 -14.12 -4.01 11.36
N GLY A 88 -12.91 -4.04 10.79
CA GLY A 88 -12.08 -5.24 10.78
C GLY A 88 -12.37 -6.21 9.63
N GLU A 89 -13.21 -5.84 8.66
CA GLU A 89 -13.48 -6.69 7.50
C GLU A 89 -12.36 -6.59 6.47
N LEU A 90 -11.93 -7.73 5.92
CA LEU A 90 -11.01 -7.76 4.80
C LEU A 90 -11.75 -7.49 3.49
N VAL A 91 -11.44 -6.37 2.84
CA VAL A 91 -11.97 -6.00 1.53
C VAL A 91 -10.83 -5.96 0.51
N PRO A 92 -11.05 -6.37 -0.76
CA PRO A 92 -10.04 -6.23 -1.81
C PRO A 92 -9.51 -4.78 -1.91
N GLN A 93 -8.25 -4.58 -1.54
CA GLN A 93 -7.47 -3.38 -1.72
C GLN A 93 -7.11 -3.23 -3.20
N ARG A 94 -8.04 -2.64 -3.96
CA ARG A 94 -7.70 -2.00 -5.23
C ARG A 94 -7.01 -0.67 -4.93
N ARG A 95 -5.72 -0.71 -4.55
CA ARG A 95 -4.89 0.50 -4.54
C ARG A 95 -4.59 0.89 -5.97
N GLU A 96 -5.40 1.78 -6.52
CA GLU A 96 -5.04 2.50 -7.73
C GLU A 96 -3.83 3.39 -7.40
N ARG A 97 -2.65 2.96 -7.84
CA ARG A 97 -1.42 3.74 -7.68
C ARG A 97 -1.39 4.79 -8.78
N TYR A 98 -1.26 6.05 -8.39
CA TYR A 98 -0.99 7.11 -9.35
C TYR A 98 0.37 6.86 -10.01
N VAL A 99 0.39 6.79 -11.34
CA VAL A 99 1.61 6.64 -12.15
C VAL A 99 1.84 7.94 -12.89
N PHE A 100 2.92 8.64 -12.54
CA PHE A 100 3.28 9.87 -13.23
C PHE A 100 3.69 9.58 -14.68
N ARG A 101 3.07 10.29 -15.61
CA ARG A 101 3.49 10.30 -17.02
C ARG A 101 4.85 11.00 -17.14
N PRO A 102 5.71 10.61 -18.11
CA PRO A 102 7.03 11.22 -18.28
C PRO A 102 7.01 12.74 -18.40
N VAL A 103 5.98 13.30 -19.06
CA VAL A 103 5.82 14.76 -19.18
C VAL A 103 5.64 15.45 -17.83
N LEU A 104 4.88 14.84 -16.91
CA LEU A 104 4.66 15.39 -15.57
C LEU A 104 5.90 15.30 -14.71
N LEU A 105 6.71 14.25 -14.88
CA LEU A 105 7.99 14.12 -14.17
C LEU A 105 8.92 15.30 -14.51
N ARG A 106 8.98 15.72 -15.78
CA ARG A 106 9.79 16.88 -16.18
C ARG A 106 9.31 18.18 -15.51
N ILE A 107 7.99 18.38 -15.43
CA ILE A 107 7.41 19.56 -14.76
C ILE A 107 7.76 19.53 -13.27
N LEU A 108 7.56 18.39 -12.61
CA LEU A 108 7.85 18.21 -11.19
C LEU A 108 9.34 18.39 -10.89
N ASP A 109 10.21 17.87 -11.74
CA ASP A 109 11.66 18.05 -11.62
C ASP A 109 12.05 19.53 -11.75
N ALA A 110 11.45 20.29 -12.68
CA ALA A 110 11.71 21.72 -12.80
C ALA A 110 11.33 22.49 -11.52
N TYR A 111 10.11 22.27 -10.99
CA TYR A 111 9.69 22.87 -9.72
C TYR A 111 10.55 22.41 -8.54
N PHE A 112 11.07 21.18 -8.57
CA PHE A 112 11.95 20.67 -7.53
C PHE A 112 13.29 21.40 -7.48
N GLN A 113 13.86 21.77 -8.63
CA GLN A 113 15.09 22.55 -8.69
C GLN A 113 14.91 23.97 -8.13
N GLU A 114 13.74 24.58 -8.35
CA GLU A 114 13.42 25.90 -7.79
C GLU A 114 13.19 25.86 -6.29
N SER A 115 12.36 24.90 -5.82
CA SER A 115 12.01 24.78 -4.40
C SER A 115 11.77 23.32 -4.02
N PRO A 116 12.76 22.63 -3.43
CA PRO A 116 12.62 21.23 -3.00
C PRO A 116 11.62 21.03 -1.85
N PHE A 117 11.13 22.11 -1.23
CA PHE A 117 10.23 22.10 -0.08
C PHE A 117 9.03 23.03 -0.33
N PRO A 118 8.13 22.70 -1.28
CA PRO A 118 6.96 23.52 -1.55
C PRO A 118 5.99 23.48 -0.36
N ASP A 119 5.39 24.63 -0.04
CA ASP A 119 4.31 24.77 0.93
C ASP A 119 2.97 24.27 0.35
N THR A 120 1.88 24.41 1.10
CA THR A 120 0.55 23.95 0.67
C THR A 120 0.06 24.68 -0.58
N SER A 121 0.31 26.00 -0.67
CA SER A 121 -0.11 26.83 -1.79
C SER A 121 0.63 26.42 -3.06
N LYS A 122 1.95 26.30 -2.98
CA LYS A 122 2.81 25.91 -4.11
C LYS A 122 2.51 24.48 -4.57
N ARG A 123 2.18 23.55 -3.67
CA ARG A 123 1.72 22.21 -4.05
C ARG A 123 0.42 22.23 -4.84
N MET A 124 -0.51 23.12 -4.48
CA MET A 124 -1.76 23.30 -5.23
C MET A 124 -1.50 23.87 -6.61
N GLU A 125 -0.63 24.87 -6.72
CA GLU A 125 -0.18 25.43 -8.00
C GLU A 125 0.43 24.35 -8.91
N ILE A 126 1.38 23.56 -8.39
CA ILE A 126 2.03 22.47 -9.13
C ILE A 126 1.01 21.42 -9.58
N ALA A 127 0.07 21.04 -8.72
CA ALA A 127 -0.99 20.09 -9.04
C ALA A 127 -1.89 20.61 -10.18
N ASN A 128 -2.29 21.88 -10.11
CA ASN A 128 -3.09 22.55 -11.15
C ASN A 128 -2.34 22.62 -12.48
N ALA A 129 -1.05 22.99 -12.46
CA ALA A 129 -0.20 22.99 -13.66
C ALA A 129 -0.11 21.60 -14.30
N CYS A 130 0.11 20.55 -13.49
CA CYS A 130 0.13 19.18 -13.98
C CYS A 130 -1.21 18.77 -14.61
N ASN A 131 -2.33 19.10 -13.96
CA ASN A 131 -3.67 18.77 -14.45
C ASN A 131 -4.01 19.53 -15.74
N ALA A 132 -3.64 20.81 -15.85
CA ALA A 132 -3.82 21.59 -17.07
C ALA A 132 -3.05 20.96 -18.24
N HIS A 133 -1.81 20.54 -18.01
CA HIS A 133 -1.04 19.81 -19.03
C HIS A 133 -1.68 18.48 -19.43
N LEU A 134 -2.23 17.72 -18.48
CA LEU A 134 -2.94 16.48 -18.78
C LEU A 134 -4.21 16.73 -19.61
N GLN A 135 -4.95 17.80 -19.34
CA GLN A 135 -6.16 18.16 -20.08
C GLN A 135 -5.86 18.56 -21.53
N LEU A 136 -4.77 19.31 -21.76
CA LEU A 136 -4.32 19.67 -23.10
C LEU A 136 -3.98 18.44 -23.94
N ASP A 137 -3.29 17.47 -23.34
CA ASP A 137 -2.92 16.22 -24.02
C ASP A 137 -4.15 15.35 -24.36
N LYS A 138 -5.20 15.42 -23.54
CA LYS A 138 -6.45 14.64 -23.70
C LYS A 138 -7.49 15.23 -24.66
N LYS A 139 -7.17 16.30 -25.39
CA LYS A 139 -8.07 16.96 -26.37
C LYS A 139 -9.50 17.14 -25.82
N SER A 140 -9.63 17.89 -24.73
CA SER A 140 -10.90 18.31 -24.10
C SER A 140 -11.79 17.23 -23.44
N THR A 141 -11.29 16.00 -23.23
CA THR A 141 -12.00 15.04 -22.38
C THR A 141 -11.67 15.28 -20.90
N GLN A 142 -12.68 15.32 -20.04
CA GLN A 142 -12.52 15.45 -18.58
C GLN A 142 -11.55 14.37 -18.05
N LEU A 143 -10.63 14.77 -17.15
CA LEU A 143 -9.73 13.82 -16.49
C LEU A 143 -10.53 12.86 -15.62
N MET A 144 -10.21 11.57 -15.72
CA MET A 144 -10.76 10.58 -14.80
C MET A 144 -10.18 10.84 -13.40
N PRO A 145 -10.91 10.55 -12.31
CA PRO A 145 -10.42 10.76 -10.95
C PRO A 145 -9.04 10.15 -10.67
N LYS A 146 -8.73 8.99 -11.28
CA LYS A 146 -7.44 8.29 -11.19
C LYS A 146 -6.26 9.02 -11.86
N GLU A 147 -6.55 9.95 -12.76
CA GLU A 147 -5.56 10.73 -13.53
C GLU A 147 -5.31 12.11 -12.92
N VAL A 148 -6.13 12.53 -11.96
CA VAL A 148 -6.00 13.85 -11.33
C VAL A 148 -4.80 13.86 -10.37
N VAL A 149 -3.89 14.80 -10.61
CA VAL A 149 -2.81 15.14 -9.68
C VAL A 149 -3.39 15.97 -8.54
N THR A 150 -3.30 15.47 -7.31
CA THR A 150 -3.70 16.20 -6.11
C THR A 150 -2.48 16.81 -5.40
N PRO A 151 -2.67 17.83 -4.53
CA PRO A 151 -1.58 18.38 -3.73
C PRO A 151 -0.87 17.31 -2.87
N GLN A 152 -1.60 16.29 -2.42
CA GLN A 152 -1.03 15.15 -1.68
C GLN A 152 -0.13 14.28 -2.57
N VAL A 153 -0.51 14.04 -3.82
CA VAL A 153 0.31 13.31 -4.80
C VAL A 153 1.61 14.06 -5.07
N VAL A 154 1.56 15.38 -5.23
CA VAL A 154 2.75 16.24 -5.35
C VAL A 154 3.61 16.17 -4.09
N ALA A 155 3.02 16.33 -2.89
CA ALA A 155 3.74 16.25 -1.63
C ALA A 155 4.51 14.93 -1.48
N ASN A 156 3.86 13.81 -1.81
CA ASN A 156 4.46 12.48 -1.78
C ASN A 156 5.61 12.34 -2.79
N TRP A 157 5.46 12.88 -4.00
CA TRP A 157 6.51 12.88 -5.02
C TRP A 157 7.75 13.63 -4.54
N PHE A 158 7.59 14.87 -4.03
CA PHE A 158 8.70 15.67 -3.50
C PHE A 158 9.39 14.99 -2.32
N ALA A 159 8.63 14.38 -1.41
CA ALA A 159 9.19 13.63 -0.29
C ALA A 159 10.02 12.42 -0.75
N ASN A 160 9.56 11.71 -1.77
CA ASN A 160 10.30 10.57 -2.33
C ASN A 160 11.54 11.01 -3.11
N LYS A 161 11.45 12.08 -3.91
CA LYS A 161 12.59 12.64 -4.65
C LYS A 161 13.72 13.07 -3.71
N ARG A 162 13.40 13.73 -2.59
CA ARG A 162 14.41 14.07 -1.55
C ARG A 162 15.07 12.83 -0.93
N LYS A 163 14.29 11.77 -0.68
CA LYS A 163 14.84 10.50 -0.16
C LYS A 163 15.75 9.82 -1.17
N GLU A 164 15.39 9.87 -2.45
CA GLU A 164 16.20 9.34 -3.55
C GLU A 164 17.55 10.06 -3.66
N MET A 165 17.54 11.40 -3.69
CA MET A 165 18.79 12.20 -3.74
C MET A 165 19.72 11.86 -2.57
N ARG A 166 19.19 11.73 -1.35
CA ARG A 166 19.99 11.33 -0.18
C ARG A 166 20.60 9.93 -0.29
N ARG A 167 19.95 9.01 -1.00
CA ARG A 167 20.47 7.64 -1.21
C ARG A 167 21.54 7.57 -2.28
N GLN A 168 21.55 8.52 -3.22
CA GLN A 168 22.57 8.58 -4.28
C GLN A 168 23.86 9.28 -3.84
N THR A 169 23.81 10.06 -2.75
CA THR A 169 24.98 10.75 -2.17
C THR A 169 25.72 9.89 -1.13
N VAL A 170 25.19 8.72 -0.77
CA VAL A 170 25.81 7.74 0.15
C VAL A 170 26.39 6.61 -0.69
#